data_AF-A0A553JR62-F1
#
_entry.id   AF-A0A553JR62-F1
#
_cell.length_a   1.000
_cell.length_b   1.000
_cell.length_c   1.000
_cell.angle_alpha   90.00
_cell.angle_beta   90.00
_cell.angle_gamma   90.00
#
_symmetry.space_group_name_H-M   'P 1'
#
loop_
_entity.id
_entity.type
_entity.pdbx_description
1 polymer ?
#
loop_
_entity_poly.entity_id
_entity_poly.type
_entity_poly.pdbx_seq_one_letter_code
_entity_poly.pdbx_strand_id
1 'polypeptide(L)'
;MIGLDSLYAMLARPVQASIKRKRIVEETENSSGITEDSHEAPQSQLPPDLERRHIFQDRRSGAHGDRRKQEKRTDDKSEINKGKLESLLPHIDIDV
;
A
#
# COMPACT_ATOMS: atom_id res chain seq x y z
N MET A 1 -38.56 -19.24 37.17
CA MET A 1 -38.94 -19.93 35.92
C MET A 1 -37.71 -19.98 35.05
N ILE A 2 -37.36 -21.14 34.50
CA ILE A 2 -36.22 -21.28 33.57
C ILE A 2 -36.70 -20.79 32.20
N GLY A 3 -36.00 -19.82 31.62
CA GLY A 3 -36.35 -19.25 30.31
C GLY A 3 -36.06 -20.20 29.16
N LEU A 4 -36.73 -20.01 28.02
CA LEU A 4 -36.51 -20.82 26.82
C LEU A 4 -35.05 -20.77 26.34
N ASP A 5 -34.42 -19.61 26.42
CA ASP A 5 -33.01 -19.43 26.03
C ASP A 5 -32.05 -20.22 26.92
N SER A 6 -32.37 -20.35 28.22
CA SER A 6 -31.59 -21.19 29.13
C SER A 6 -31.78 -22.69 28.87
N LEU A 7 -32.97 -23.12 28.45
CA LEU A 7 -33.19 -24.49 27.99
C LEU A 7 -32.44 -24.78 26.69
N TYR A 8 -32.42 -23.82 25.76
CA TYR A 8 -31.66 -23.94 24.52
C TYR A 8 -30.17 -24.03 24.80
N ALA A 9 -29.62 -23.22 25.72
CA ALA A 9 -28.23 -23.29 26.13
C ALA A 9 -27.85 -24.64 26.79
N MET A 10 -28.75 -25.24 27.57
CA MET A 10 -28.49 -26.53 28.23
C MET A 10 -28.55 -27.73 27.28
N LEU A 11 -29.37 -27.65 26.23
CA LEU A 11 -29.65 -28.79 25.34
C LEU A 11 -29.07 -28.63 23.93
N ALA A 12 -28.56 -27.45 23.57
CA ALA A 12 -27.99 -27.21 22.26
C ALA A 12 -26.79 -28.14 22.02
N ARG A 13 -26.83 -28.84 20.89
CA ARG A 13 -25.68 -29.62 20.43
C ARG A 13 -24.63 -28.66 19.85
N PRO A 14 -23.33 -28.88 20.12
CA PRO A 14 -22.28 -28.06 19.54
C PRO A 14 -22.32 -28.17 18.01
N VAL A 15 -22.01 -27.07 17.32
CA VAL A 15 -21.92 -27.03 15.86
C VAL A 15 -20.79 -27.96 15.43
N GLN A 16 -21.15 -29.07 14.78
CA GLN A 16 -20.17 -29.99 14.23
C GLN A 16 -19.67 -29.44 12.90
N ALA A 17 -18.39 -29.09 12.85
CA ALA A 17 -17.75 -28.70 11.60
C ALA A 17 -17.74 -29.90 10.64
N SER A 18 -18.60 -29.87 9.63
CA SER A 18 -18.56 -30.86 8.56
C SER A 18 -17.36 -30.58 7.66
N ILE A 19 -16.23 -31.23 7.94
CA ILE A 19 -15.07 -31.20 7.04
C ILE A 19 -15.44 -32.07 5.83
N LYS A 20 -16.05 -31.46 4.82
CA LYS A 20 -16.28 -32.12 3.54
C LYS A 20 -14.91 -32.32 2.89
N ARG A 21 -14.51 -33.58 2.68
CA ARG A 21 -13.32 -33.89 1.90
C ARG A 21 -13.52 -33.32 0.49
N LYS A 22 -12.60 -32.47 0.05
CA LYS A 22 -12.58 -31.98 -1.33
C LYS A 22 -12.44 -33.21 -2.24
N ARG A 23 -13.23 -33.25 -3.32
CA ARG A 23 -13.11 -34.29 -4.34
C ARG A 23 -11.71 -34.23 -4.91
N ILE A 24 -10.99 -35.35 -4.89
CA ILE A 24 -9.69 -35.49 -5.55
C ILE A 24 -10.00 -35.46 -7.05
N VAL A 25 -9.52 -34.44 -7.74
CA VAL A 25 -9.61 -34.29 -9.19
C VAL A 25 -8.22 -34.60 -9.73
N GLU A 26 -8.14 -35.50 -10.71
CA GLU A 26 -6.88 -35.72 -11.42
C GLU A 26 -6.59 -34.50 -12.29
N GLU A 27 -5.40 -33.94 -12.15
CA GLU A 27 -4.91 -32.87 -13.01
C GLU A 27 -4.74 -33.44 -14.43
N THR A 28 -5.70 -33.14 -15.30
CA THR A 28 -5.62 -33.54 -16.71
C THR A 28 -4.59 -32.67 -17.40
N GLU A 29 -3.48 -33.33 -17.73
CA GLU A 29 -2.35 -32.82 -18.50
C GLU A 29 -1.58 -31.75 -17.74
N ASN A 30 -0.28 -31.98 -17.60
CA ASN A 30 0.67 -30.94 -17.22
C ASN A 30 0.49 -29.80 -18.22
N SER A 31 -0.39 -28.83 -17.92
CA SER A 31 -0.31 -27.54 -18.55
C SER A 31 1.07 -27.06 -18.12
N SER A 32 2.05 -27.20 -19.00
CA SER A 32 3.37 -26.59 -18.85
C SER A 32 3.07 -25.19 -18.40
N GLY A 33 3.34 -24.89 -17.13
CA GLY A 33 2.92 -23.65 -16.49
C GLY A 33 3.26 -22.55 -17.47
N ILE A 34 2.22 -21.78 -17.85
CA ILE A 34 2.27 -20.66 -18.80
C ILE A 34 3.67 -20.08 -18.69
N THR A 35 4.52 -20.37 -19.68
CA THR A 35 5.93 -20.03 -19.61
C THR A 35 6.00 -18.56 -19.28
N GLU A 36 6.78 -18.19 -18.25
CA GLU A 36 6.92 -16.81 -17.81
C GLU A 36 7.08 -15.93 -19.05
N ASP A 37 6.07 -15.09 -19.30
CA ASP A 37 6.09 -14.21 -20.45
C ASP A 37 7.21 -13.20 -20.20
N SER A 38 8.38 -13.48 -20.78
CA SER A 38 9.58 -12.68 -20.63
C SER A 38 9.40 -11.40 -21.43
N HIS A 39 8.55 -10.51 -20.94
CA HIS A 39 8.31 -9.16 -21.44
C HIS A 39 9.43 -8.18 -21.06
N GLU A 40 10.61 -8.67 -20.66
CA GLU A 40 11.72 -7.79 -20.35
C GLU A 40 12.22 -7.13 -21.63
N ALA A 41 12.05 -5.81 -21.72
CA ALA A 41 12.55 -5.02 -22.84
C ALA A 41 14.06 -5.28 -22.99
N PRO A 42 14.59 -5.43 -24.22
CA PRO A 42 16.00 -5.71 -24.41
C PRO A 42 16.80 -4.62 -23.70
N GLN A 43 17.60 -5.01 -22.70
CA GLN A 43 18.49 -4.06 -22.05
C GLN A 43 19.34 -3.43 -23.14
N SER A 44 19.22 -2.11 -23.31
CA SER A 44 20.03 -1.36 -24.25
C SER A 44 21.49 -1.58 -23.87
N GLN A 45 22.23 -2.29 -24.71
CA GLN A 45 23.67 -2.41 -24.57
C GLN A 45 24.26 -1.00 -24.76
N LEU A 46 24.53 -0.33 -23.64
CA LEU A 46 25.27 0.93 -23.66
C LEU A 46 26.64 0.64 -24.29
N PRO A 47 27.14 1.53 -25.16
CA PRO A 47 28.47 1.37 -25.74
C PRO A 47 29.51 1.24 -24.61
N PRO A 48 30.53 0.36 -24.75
CA PRO A 48 31.40 -0.06 -23.66
C PRO A 48 32.27 1.06 -23.06
N ASP A 49 32.39 2.22 -23.70
CA ASP A 49 33.33 3.26 -23.31
C ASP A 49 32.64 4.61 -23.03
N LEU A 50 31.92 4.69 -21.90
CA LEU A 50 31.71 5.97 -21.25
C LEU A 50 32.89 6.22 -20.31
N GLU A 51 33.90 6.94 -20.80
CA GLU A 51 34.98 7.46 -19.98
C GLU A 51 34.39 8.18 -18.77
N ARG A 52 34.52 7.57 -17.59
CA ARG A 52 34.10 8.17 -16.32
C ARG A 52 35.02 9.37 -16.09
N ARG A 53 34.52 10.56 -16.41
CA ARG A 53 35.22 11.83 -16.25
C ARG A 53 35.81 11.90 -14.83
N HIS A 54 37.14 11.76 -14.72
CA HIS A 54 37.89 11.91 -13.48
C HIS A 54 37.90 13.40 -13.08
N ILE A 55 36.82 13.87 -12.47
CA ILE A 55 36.79 15.20 -11.83
C ILE A 55 36.15 15.03 -10.45
N PHE A 56 36.92 14.46 -9.53
CA PHE A 56 36.57 14.41 -8.10
C PHE A 56 36.79 15.75 -7.38
N GLN A 57 37.20 16.81 -8.08
CA GLN A 57 37.55 18.09 -7.46
C GLN A 57 36.41 19.12 -7.43
N ASP A 58 35.26 18.89 -8.08
CA ASP A 58 34.28 19.98 -8.29
C ASP A 58 32.90 19.81 -7.60
N ARG A 59 32.81 19.04 -6.50
CA ARG A 59 31.52 18.88 -5.78
C ARG A 59 31.59 19.09 -4.26
N ARG A 60 32.56 19.85 -3.75
CA ARG A 60 32.60 20.25 -2.33
C ARG A 60 32.54 21.76 -2.12
N SER A 61 31.81 22.46 -2.97
CA SER A 61 31.48 23.89 -2.80
C SER A 61 29.97 24.16 -2.82
N GLY A 62 29.15 23.16 -2.50
CA GLY A 62 27.73 23.35 -2.23
C GLY A 62 27.46 23.12 -0.76
N ALA A 63 27.11 24.18 -0.03
CA ALA A 63 26.62 24.08 1.33
C ALA A 63 25.49 23.04 1.39
N HIS A 64 25.77 21.85 1.92
CA HIS A 64 24.73 20.92 2.32
C HIS A 64 23.98 21.57 3.48
N GLY A 65 22.98 22.37 3.12
CA GLY A 65 22.00 22.91 4.06
C GLY A 65 21.39 21.75 4.82
N ASP A 66 21.50 21.83 6.15
CA ASP A 66 20.92 20.92 7.12
C ASP A 66 19.44 20.66 6.79
N ARG A 67 19.11 19.42 6.38
CA ARG A 67 17.76 19.02 5.93
C ARG A 67 16.70 19.13 7.03
N ARG A 68 17.10 19.36 8.28
CA ARG A 68 16.21 19.48 9.45
C ARG A 68 15.20 20.64 9.37
N LYS A 69 15.37 21.61 8.48
CA LYS A 69 14.43 22.74 8.32
C LYS A 69 13.37 22.55 7.22
N GLN A 70 13.41 21.45 6.44
CA GLN A 70 12.40 21.24 5.39
C GLN A 70 11.07 20.72 5.92
N GLU A 71 11.08 19.91 6.99
CA GLU A 71 9.89 19.31 7.58
C GLU A 71 8.93 20.37 8.15
N LYS A 72 9.44 21.37 8.88
CA LYS A 72 8.60 22.48 9.36
C LYS A 72 7.95 23.30 8.23
N ARG A 73 8.63 23.45 7.09
CA ARG A 73 8.10 24.22 5.94
C ARG A 73 6.98 23.48 5.19
N THR A 74 6.92 22.15 5.28
CA THR A 74 5.83 21.38 4.67
C THR A 74 4.57 21.43 5.51
N ASP A 75 4.72 21.44 6.84
CA ASP A 75 3.60 21.51 7.78
C ASP A 75 2.91 22.87 7.70
N ASP A 76 3.68 23.97 7.73
CA ASP A 76 3.16 25.34 7.61
C ASP A 76 2.35 25.54 6.30
N LYS A 77 2.81 24.94 5.20
CA LYS A 77 2.11 25.02 3.90
C LYS A 77 0.83 24.21 3.88
N SER A 78 0.78 23.09 4.59
CA SER A 78 -0.41 22.25 4.68
C SER A 78 -1.53 22.93 5.47
N GLU A 79 -1.19 23.67 6.54
CA GLU A 79 -2.14 24.42 7.36
C GLU A 79 -2.72 25.62 6.60
N ILE A 80 -1.88 26.38 5.89
CA ILE A 80 -2.32 27.51 5.06
C ILE A 80 -3.31 27.04 3.97
N ASN A 81 -3.06 25.88 3.36
CA ASN A 81 -3.94 25.34 2.33
C ASN A 81 -5.28 24.87 2.89
N LYS A 82 -5.32 24.31 4.11
CA LYS A 82 -6.56 23.91 4.78
C LYS A 82 -7.43 25.13 5.12
N GLY A 83 -6.84 26.18 5.71
CA GLY A 83 -7.57 27.41 6.01
C GLY A 83 -8.13 28.10 4.76
N LYS A 84 -7.40 28.03 3.64
CA LYS A 84 -7.88 28.56 2.35
C LYS A 84 -9.05 27.74 1.79
N LEU A 85 -9.05 26.41 1.95
CA LEU A 85 -10.16 25.55 1.54
C LEU A 85 -11.41 25.78 2.39
N GLU A 86 -11.25 25.98 3.70
CA GLU A 86 -12.38 26.30 4.59
C GLU A 86 -13.04 27.64 4.24
N SER A 87 -12.26 28.66 3.86
CA SER A 87 -12.82 29.96 3.43
C SER A 87 -13.56 29.94 2.08
N LEU A 88 -13.40 28.88 1.27
CA LEU A 88 -14.05 28.76 -0.04
C LEU A 88 -15.41 28.06 0.03
N LEU A 89 -15.72 27.42 1.16
CA LEU A 89 -16.99 26.76 1.36
C LEU A 89 -17.98 27.75 1.99
N PRO A 90 -19.22 27.86 1.45
CA PRO A 90 -20.23 28.70 2.08
C PRO A 90 -20.57 28.15 3.47
N HIS A 91 -20.36 28.97 4.51
CA HIS A 91 -20.74 28.63 5.87
C HIS A 91 -22.27 28.79 6.01
N ILE A 92 -22.96 27.76 6.50
CA ILE A 92 -24.41 27.78 6.73
C ILE A 92 -24.60 27.70 8.25
N ASP A 93 -25.03 28.81 8.83
CA ASP A 93 -25.43 28.87 10.23
C ASP A 93 -26.83 28.27 10.38
N ILE A 94 -26.95 27.22 11.19
CA ILE A 94 -28.24 26.63 11.55
C ILE A 94 -28.55 27.11 12.95
N ASP A 95 -29.49 28.04 13.06
CA ASP A 95 -30.05 28.47 14.34
C ASP A 95 -30.96 27.36 14.89
N VAL A 96 -30.72 26.96 16.14
CA VAL A 96 -31.53 25.98 16.89
C VAL A 96 -32.52 26.69 17.80
#